data_AF-A0A2D0HAB0-F1
#
_entry.id   AF-A0A2D0HAB0-F1
#
_cell.length_a   1.000
_cell.length_b   1.000
_cell.length_c   1.000
_cell.angle_alpha   90.00
_cell.angle_beta   90.00
_cell.angle_gamma   90.00
#
_symmetry.space_group_name_H-M   'P 1'
#
loop_
_entity.id
_entity.type
_entity.pdbx_description
1 polymer ?
#
loop_
_entity_poly.entity_id
_entity_poly.type
_entity_poly.pdbx_seq_one_letter_code
_entity_poly.pdbx_strand_id
1 'polypeptide(L)'
;MNARIAILLITLVLPGLAVVGVSLYWFNLDYAALIKAEKYVENLVEVGKVNDRQLEYAYHRTYIHRINVFADGTWGLLGGVITALGIHGLVTIKK
;
A
#
# COMPACT_ATOMS: atom_id res chain seq x y z
N MET A 1 -13.02 -32.44 -8.74
CA MET A 1 -11.81 -31.66 -9.09
C MET A 1 -12.12 -30.17 -9.30
N ASN A 2 -13.04 -29.83 -10.22
CA ASN A 2 -13.36 -28.43 -10.58
C ASN A 2 -13.87 -27.57 -9.41
N ALA A 3 -14.67 -28.12 -8.51
CA ALA A 3 -15.18 -27.38 -7.35
C ALA A 3 -14.06 -26.91 -6.40
N ARG A 4 -13.03 -27.73 -6.18
CA ARG A 4 -11.90 -27.37 -5.29
C ARG A 4 -11.03 -26.28 -5.89
N ILE A 5 -10.81 -26.35 -7.21
CA ILE A 5 -10.12 -25.30 -7.98
C ILE A 5 -10.90 -23.98 -7.91
N ALA A 6 -12.22 -24.04 -8.13
CA ALA A 6 -13.09 -22.87 -8.03
C ALA A 6 -13.06 -22.24 -6.63
N ILE A 7 -13.08 -23.05 -5.58
CA ILE A 7 -12.96 -22.58 -4.20
C ILE A 7 -11.66 -21.80 -4.01
N LEU A 8 -10.50 -22.39 -4.36
CA LEU A 8 -9.20 -21.71 -4.21
C LEU A 8 -9.10 -20.41 -5.00
N LEU A 9 -9.67 -20.38 -6.22
CA LEU A 9 -9.69 -19.16 -7.03
C LEU A 9 -10.52 -18.05 -6.37
N ILE A 10 -11.72 -18.38 -5.90
CA ILE A 10 -12.68 -17.40 -5.37
C ILE A 10 -12.31 -16.94 -3.96
N THR A 11 -11.66 -17.79 -3.15
CA THR A 11 -11.36 -17.46 -1.74
C THR A 11 -9.95 -16.93 -1.52
N LEU A 12 -8.97 -17.30 -2.34
CA LEU A 12 -7.57 -16.92 -2.14
C LEU A 12 -7.02 -16.10 -3.31
N VAL A 13 -7.07 -16.64 -4.53
CA VAL A 13 -6.36 -16.02 -5.66
C VAL A 13 -6.98 -14.68 -6.04
N LEU A 14 -8.28 -14.65 -6.34
CA LEU A 14 -8.97 -13.43 -6.77
C LEU A 14 -9.04 -12.37 -5.65
N PRO A 15 -9.39 -12.71 -4.40
CA PRO A 15 -9.38 -11.73 -3.32
C PRO A 15 -7.98 -11.20 -3.02
N GLY A 16 -6.96 -12.07 -2.99
CA GLY A 16 -5.58 -11.65 -2.77
C GLY A 16 -5.09 -10.68 -3.86
N LEU A 17 -5.40 -10.96 -5.13
CA LEU A 17 -5.07 -10.08 -6.25
C LEU A 17 -5.81 -8.74 -6.17
N ALA A 18 -7.08 -8.77 -5.75
CA ALA A 18 -7.85 -7.55 -5.53
C ALA A 18 -7.20 -6.68 -4.44
N VAL A 19 -6.77 -7.28 -3.31
CA VAL A 19 -6.05 -6.57 -2.24
C VAL A 19 -4.75 -5.98 -2.79
N VAL A 20 -3.93 -6.76 -3.50
CA VAL A 20 -2.70 -6.26 -4.14
C VAL A 20 -2.98 -5.05 -5.03
N GLY A 21 -3.98 -5.16 -5.92
CA GLY A 21 -4.32 -4.10 -6.87
C GLY A 21 -4.79 -2.82 -6.17
N VAL A 22 -5.69 -2.95 -5.19
CA VAL A 22 -6.19 -1.82 -4.40
C VAL A 22 -5.06 -1.16 -3.61
N SER A 23 -4.23 -1.96 -2.93
CA SER A 23 -3.08 -1.46 -2.18
C SER A 23 -2.07 -0.73 -3.05
N LEU A 24 -1.72 -1.27 -4.22
CA LEU A 24 -0.80 -0.60 -5.15
C LEU A 24 -1.37 0.71 -5.70
N TYR A 25 -2.69 0.77 -5.92
CA TYR A 25 -3.36 1.99 -6.34
C TYR A 25 -3.26 3.09 -5.28
N TRP A 26 -3.62 2.78 -4.03
CA TRP A 26 -3.56 3.73 -2.92
C TRP A 26 -2.13 4.11 -2.56
N PHE A 27 -1.22 3.14 -2.53
CA PHE A 27 0.21 3.37 -2.33
C PHE A 27 0.75 4.44 -3.28
N ASN A 28 0.42 4.35 -4.58
CA ASN A 28 0.87 5.34 -5.56
C ASN A 28 0.30 6.75 -5.30
N LEU A 29 -0.97 6.85 -4.91
CA LEU A 29 -1.61 8.13 -4.59
C LEU A 29 -1.01 8.76 -3.34
N ASP A 30 -0.88 7.99 -2.26
CA ASP A 30 -0.33 8.46 -0.99
C ASP A 30 1.18 8.76 -1.13
N TYR A 31 1.91 8.00 -1.93
CA TYR A 31 3.32 8.27 -2.20
C TYR A 31 3.50 9.58 -2.99
N ALA A 32 2.63 9.86 -3.97
CA ALA A 32 2.64 11.14 -4.67
C ALA A 32 2.28 12.31 -3.74
N ALA A 33 1.35 12.11 -2.81
CA ALA A 33 1.00 13.11 -1.79
C ALA A 33 2.16 13.34 -0.81
N LEU A 34 2.86 12.27 -0.40
CA LEU A 34 4.03 12.33 0.45
C LEU A 34 5.13 13.17 -0.19
N ILE A 35 5.48 12.92 -1.46
CA ILE A 35 6.51 13.70 -2.18
C ILE A 35 6.15 15.19 -2.20
N LYS A 36 4.87 15.53 -2.40
CA LYS A 36 4.43 16.93 -2.39
C LYS A 36 4.56 17.54 -1.00
N ALA A 37 4.20 16.81 0.05
CA ALA A 37 4.32 17.26 1.43
C ALA A 37 5.78 17.47 1.84
N GLU A 38 6.68 16.55 1.47
CA GLU A 38 8.12 16.66 1.73
C GLU A 38 8.74 17.85 1.01
N LYS A 39 8.44 18.05 -0.28
CA LYS A 39 8.89 19.24 -1.02
C LYS A 39 8.37 20.54 -0.41
N TYR A 40 7.15 20.54 0.12
CA TYR A 40 6.62 21.73 0.80
C TYR A 40 7.42 22.06 2.07
N VAL A 41 7.74 21.05 2.88
CA VAL A 41 8.59 21.22 4.06
C VAL A 41 9.99 21.72 3.68
N GLU A 42 10.60 21.15 2.64
CA GLU A 42 11.92 21.57 2.14
C GLU A 42 11.93 23.05 1.73
N ASN A 43 10.96 23.49 0.92
CA ASN A 43 10.81 24.89 0.53
C ASN A 43 10.60 25.82 1.75
N LEU A 44 9.84 25.38 2.75
CA LEU A 44 9.63 26.16 3.97
C LEU A 44 10.95 26.40 4.73
N VAL A 45 11.81 25.39 4.80
CA VAL A 45 13.12 25.50 5.45
C VAL A 45 14.06 26.38 4.63
N GLU A 46 14.12 26.21 3.30
CA GLU A 46 15.01 26.97 2.42
C GLU A 46 14.70 28.48 2.39
N VAL A 47 13.42 28.85 2.43
CA VAL A 47 13.01 30.27 2.37
C VAL A 47 13.28 31.00 3.70
N GLY A 48 13.58 30.28 4.79
CA GLY A 48 14.05 30.84 6.06
C GLY A 48 13.08 31.80 6.77
N LYS A 49 11.83 31.93 6.31
CA LYS A 49 10.79 32.85 6.82
C LYS A 49 9.62 32.13 7.47
N VAL A 50 9.87 31.02 8.17
CA VAL A 50 8.81 30.14 8.66
C VAL A 50 8.77 30.11 10.17
N ASN A 51 7.56 30.27 10.71
CA ASN A 51 7.27 30.14 12.14
C ASN A 51 7.39 28.66 12.55
N ASP A 52 8.06 28.37 13.67
CA ASP A 52 8.32 27.00 14.15
C ASP A 52 7.06 26.13 14.19
N ARG A 53 5.91 26.71 14.56
CA ARG A 53 4.61 26.02 14.53
C ARG A 53 4.19 25.57 13.15
N GLN A 54 4.38 26.41 12.12
CA GLN A 54 3.99 26.06 10.75
C GLN A 54 4.85 24.91 10.23
N LEU A 55 6.14 24.90 10.58
CA LEU A 55 7.05 23.83 10.25
C LEU A 55 6.64 22.52 10.95
N GLU A 56 6.30 22.56 12.24
CA GLU A 56 5.83 21.41 13.00
C GLU A 56 4.55 20.80 12.41
N TYR A 57 3.55 21.62 12.05
CA TYR A 57 2.34 21.15 11.38
C TYR A 57 2.64 20.49 10.03
N ALA A 58 3.56 21.05 9.25
CA ALA A 58 3.94 20.51 7.95
C ALA A 58 4.65 19.14 8.08
N TYR A 59 5.52 18.99 9.09
CA TYR A 59 6.12 17.69 9.43
C TYR A 59 5.06 16.67 9.86
N HIS A 60 4.10 17.06 10.70
CA HIS A 60 3.06 16.16 11.18
C HIS A 60 2.18 15.65 10.03
N ARG A 61 1.83 16.53 9.07
CA ARG A 61 1.09 16.14 7.86
C ARG A 61 1.90 15.15 7.00
N THR A 62 3.20 15.37 6.85
CA THR A 62 4.08 14.48 6.10
C THR A 62 4.12 13.08 6.73
N TYR A 63 4.13 13.00 8.07
CA TYR A 63 4.14 11.73 8.79
C TYR A 63 2.90 10.86 8.52
N ILE A 64 1.72 11.48 8.41
CA ILE A 64 0.48 10.76 8.06
C ILE A 64 0.63 10.06 6.71
N HIS A 65 1.15 10.77 5.69
CA HIS A 65 1.36 10.17 4.37
C HIS A 65 2.39 9.04 4.39
N ARG A 66 3.45 9.13 5.21
CA ARG A 66 4.42 8.04 5.39
C ARG A 66 3.77 6.78 5.97
N ILE A 67 2.90 6.94 6.97
CA ILE A 67 2.16 5.82 7.56
C ILE A 67 1.23 5.18 6.54
N ASN A 68 0.49 5.98 5.75
CA ASN A 68 -0.40 5.44 4.73
C ASN A 68 0.37 4.64 3.68
N VAL A 69 1.44 5.20 3.12
CA VAL A 69 2.32 4.51 2.16
C VAL A 69 2.85 3.19 2.75
N PHE A 70 3.28 3.19 4.02
CA PHE A 70 3.73 1.98 4.68
C PHE A 70 2.62 0.93 4.85
N ALA A 71 1.44 1.37 5.29
CA ALA A 71 0.28 0.51 5.49
C ALA A 71 -0.18 -0.11 4.16
N ASP A 72 -0.30 0.69 3.11
CA ASP A 72 -0.70 0.22 1.78
C ASP A 72 0.33 -0.75 1.20
N GLY A 73 1.63 -0.47 1.35
CA GLY A 73 2.68 -1.38 0.94
C GLY A 73 2.59 -2.73 1.67
N THR A 74 2.33 -2.69 2.98
CA THR A 74 2.15 -3.89 3.81
C THR A 74 0.93 -4.70 3.38
N TRP A 75 -0.21 -4.05 3.17
CA TRP A 75 -1.43 -4.71 2.68
C TRP A 75 -1.23 -5.32 1.29
N GLY A 76 -0.50 -4.64 0.41
CA GLY A 76 -0.14 -5.17 -0.90
C GLY A 76 0.68 -6.46 -0.79
N LEU A 77 1.67 -6.50 0.09
CA LEU A 77 2.47 -7.71 0.34
C LEU A 77 1.61 -8.84 0.91
N LEU A 78 0.75 -8.55 1.89
CA LEU A 78 -0.17 -9.54 2.47
C LEU A 78 -1.12 -10.12 1.42
N GLY A 79 -1.70 -9.28 0.55
CA GLY A 79 -2.49 -9.72 -0.59
C GLY A 79 -1.70 -10.66 -1.50
N GLY A 80 -0.43 -10.33 -1.76
CA GLY A 80 0.48 -11.17 -2.55
C GLY A 80 0.72 -12.54 -1.92
N VAL A 81 0.94 -12.60 -0.60
CA VAL A 81 1.08 -13.88 0.14
C VAL A 81 -0.21 -14.71 0.03
N ILE A 82 -1.37 -14.09 0.22
CA ILE A 82 -2.68 -14.77 0.10
C ILE A 82 -2.86 -15.37 -1.31
N THR A 83 -2.57 -14.58 -2.35
CA THR A 83 -2.60 -15.06 -3.74
C THR A 83 -1.63 -16.21 -3.95
N ALA A 84 -0.39 -16.10 -3.46
CA ALA A 84 0.62 -17.14 -3.60
C ALA A 84 0.20 -18.46 -2.95
N LEU A 85 -0.43 -18.41 -1.77
CA LEU A 85 -1.01 -19.58 -1.12
C LEU A 85 -2.12 -20.23 -1.95
N GLY A 86 -3.00 -19.41 -2.55
CA GLY A 86 -4.04 -19.90 -3.47
C GLY A 86 -3.45 -20.60 -4.70
N ILE A 87 -2.45 -19.99 -5.34
CA ILE A 87 -1.75 -20.57 -6.50
C ILE A 87 -1.03 -21.86 -6.11
N HIS A 88 -0.31 -21.87 -4.99
CA HIS A 88 0.35 -23.06 -4.48
C HIS A 88 -0.66 -24.21 -4.25
N GLY A 89 -1.81 -23.90 -3.65
CA GLY A 89 -2.91 -24.86 -3.48
C GLY A 89 -3.44 -25.42 -4.81
N LEU A 90 -3.54 -24.58 -5.85
CA LEU A 90 -3.95 -25.01 -7.18
C LEU A 90 -2.96 -25.98 -7.82
N VAL A 91 -1.66 -25.72 -7.69
CA VAL A 91 -0.59 -26.54 -8.29
C VAL A 91 -0.40 -27.87 -7.54
N THR A 92 -0.60 -27.88 -6.23
CA THR A 92 -0.42 -29.06 -5.38
C THR A 92 -1.66 -29.97 -5.29
N ILE A 93 -2.80 -29.54 -5.82
CA ILE A 93 -4.01 -30.36 -5.82
C ILE A 93 -3.79 -31.59 -6.70
N LYS A 94 -3.82 -32.79 -6.08
CA LYS A 94 -3.76 -34.04 -6.83
C LYS A 94 -5.03 -34.16 -7.69
N LYS A 95 -4.84 -34.57 -8.95
CA LYS A 95 -5.95 -34.91 -9.87
C LYS A 95 -6.84 -36.00 -9.28
#